data_AF-A0A0Q1BHF3-F1
#
_entry.id   AF-A0A0Q1BHF3-F1
#
_cell.length_a   1.000
_cell.length_b   1.000
_cell.length_c   1.000
_cell.angle_alpha   90.00
_cell.angle_beta   90.00
_cell.angle_gamma   90.00
#
_symmetry.space_group_name_H-M   'P 1'
#
loop_
_entity.id
_entity.type
_entity.pdbx_description
1 polymer ?
#
loop_
_entity_poly.entity_id
_entity_poly.type
_entity_poly.pdbx_seq_one_letter_code
_entity_poly.pdbx_strand_id
1 'polypeptide(L)'
;MKNNRLILLITVLLFNVAVTFSQSRREAEISTVEHFVKAIFLEKNTLGSVVDNFIYFEPVDNAKYTRSARIKILAKHLKKIKKEKSVLFDPKDFHIVAYNNYENNKVRFSKMTKDVFILVSKNKPVMYFYLKNARILSFDYIIKGDEGLFITY
;
A
#
# COMPACT_ATOMS: atom_id res chain seq x y z
N MET A 1 -39.35 24.82 -13.54
CA MET A 1 -38.83 23.57 -14.15
C MET A 1 -37.45 23.67 -14.80
N LYS A 2 -37.03 24.81 -15.40
CA LYS A 2 -35.68 24.96 -16.00
C LYS A 2 -34.54 24.86 -14.97
N ASN A 3 -34.69 25.47 -13.79
CA ASN A 3 -33.64 25.47 -12.76
C ASN A 3 -33.36 24.06 -12.18
N ASN A 4 -34.40 23.22 -12.02
CA ASN A 4 -34.22 21.86 -11.48
C ASN A 4 -33.47 20.94 -12.44
N ARG A 5 -33.59 21.14 -13.76
CA ARG A 5 -32.84 20.38 -14.78
C ARG A 5 -31.35 20.76 -14.79
N LEU A 6 -31.04 22.04 -14.60
CA LEU A 6 -29.66 22.53 -14.52
C LEU A 6 -28.95 21.99 -13.27
N ILE A 7 -29.63 22.02 -12.11
CA ILE A 7 -29.10 21.46 -10.86
C ILE A 7 -28.84 19.96 -11.02
N LEU A 8 -29.79 19.20 -11.60
CA LEU A 8 -29.62 17.77 -11.84
C LEU A 8 -28.41 17.46 -12.73
N LEU A 9 -28.23 18.21 -13.82
CA LEU A 9 -27.07 18.08 -14.72
C LEU A 9 -25.75 18.36 -14.00
N ILE A 10 -25.70 19.41 -13.18
CA ILE A 10 -24.51 19.74 -12.38
C ILE A 10 -24.22 18.63 -11.37
N THR A 11 -25.23 18.10 -10.68
CA THR A 11 -25.05 17.00 -9.71
C THR A 11 -24.52 15.74 -10.37
N VAL A 12 -25.05 15.34 -11.53
CA VAL A 12 -24.57 14.18 -12.29
C VAL A 12 -23.14 14.39 -12.77
N LEU A 13 -22.80 15.59 -13.24
CA LEU A 13 -21.44 15.93 -13.68
C LEU A 13 -20.44 15.84 -12.51
N LEU A 14 -20.76 16.43 -11.36
CA LEU A 14 -19.92 16.39 -10.15
C LEU A 14 -19.73 14.95 -9.64
N PHE A 15 -20.79 14.14 -9.69
CA PHE A 15 -20.73 12.74 -9.29
C PHE A 15 -19.79 11.93 -10.18
N ASN A 16 -19.89 12.08 -11.50
CA ASN A 16 -19.00 11.39 -12.44
C ASN A 16 -17.54 11.80 -12.26
N VAL A 17 -17.25 13.09 -12.09
CA VAL A 17 -15.88 13.59 -11.84
C VAL A 17 -15.30 12.99 -10.56
N ALA A 18 -16.09 12.92 -9.49
CA ALA A 18 -15.66 12.33 -8.22
C ALA A 18 -15.34 10.83 -8.35
N VAL A 19 -16.16 10.07 -9.09
CA VAL A 19 -15.94 8.65 -9.33
C VAL A 19 -14.67 8.42 -10.14
N THR A 20 -14.48 9.14 -11.24
CA THR A 20 -13.27 9.03 -12.08
C THR A 20 -12.02 9.38 -11.29
N PHE A 21 -12.05 10.44 -10.48
CA PHE A 21 -10.92 10.81 -9.64
C PHE A 21 -10.60 9.75 -8.57
N SER A 22 -11.62 9.12 -7.98
CA SER A 22 -11.41 8.04 -7.03
C SER A 22 -10.81 6.79 -7.67
N GLN A 23 -11.21 6.46 -8.90
CA GLN A 23 -10.67 5.32 -9.65
C GLN A 23 -9.23 5.55 -10.07
N SER A 24 -8.90 6.72 -10.63
CA SER A 24 -7.54 7.05 -11.04
C SER A 24 -6.58 7.07 -9.86
N ARG A 25 -7.03 7.56 -8.68
CA ARG A 25 -6.25 7.48 -7.44
C ARG A 25 -5.96 6.04 -7.03
N ARG A 26 -6.97 5.16 -7.07
CA ARG A 26 -6.82 3.73 -6.73
C ARG A 26 -5.83 3.03 -7.64
N GLU A 27 -5.88 3.31 -8.94
CA GLU A 27 -4.93 2.78 -9.92
C GLU A 27 -3.51 3.24 -9.64
N ALA A 28 -3.33 4.52 -9.30
CA ALA A 28 -2.02 5.05 -8.91
C ALA A 28 -1.47 4.40 -7.63
N GLU A 29 -2.33 4.13 -6.64
CA GLU A 29 -1.94 3.43 -5.40
C GLU A 29 -1.54 1.97 -5.68
N ILE A 30 -2.29 1.26 -6.53
CA ILE A 30 -1.96 -0.10 -7.00
C ILE A 30 -0.61 -0.10 -7.72
N SER A 31 -0.42 0.82 -8.67
CA SER A 31 0.84 0.96 -9.43
C SER A 31 2.02 1.25 -8.50
N THR A 32 1.82 2.09 -7.48
CA THR A 32 2.84 2.38 -6.46
C THR A 32 3.30 1.11 -5.74
N VAL A 33 2.35 0.28 -5.30
CA VAL A 33 2.66 -1.00 -4.62
C VAL A 33 3.34 -1.97 -5.58
N GLU A 34 2.87 -2.07 -6.81
CA GLU A 34 3.44 -2.94 -7.83
C GLU A 34 4.89 -2.57 -8.14
N HIS A 35 5.18 -1.28 -8.39
CA HIS A 35 6.53 -0.80 -8.61
C HIS A 35 7.44 -1.01 -7.40
N PHE A 36 6.92 -0.82 -6.18
CA PHE A 36 7.67 -1.17 -4.97
C PHE A 36 8.02 -2.67 -4.93
N VAL A 37 7.05 -3.55 -5.20
CA VAL A 37 7.28 -5.01 -5.22
C VAL A 37 8.34 -5.37 -6.27
N LYS A 38 8.24 -4.84 -7.50
CA LYS A 38 9.26 -5.04 -8.53
C LYS A 38 10.62 -4.53 -8.08
N ALA A 39 10.66 -3.34 -7.48
CA ALA A 39 11.88 -2.72 -7.00
C ALA A 39 12.60 -3.54 -5.93
N ILE A 40 11.85 -4.21 -5.04
CA ILE A 40 12.39 -5.04 -3.97
C ILE A 40 12.77 -6.44 -4.45
N PHE A 41 11.92 -7.11 -5.22
CA PHE A 41 12.07 -8.52 -5.53
C PHE A 41 12.79 -8.80 -6.85
N LEU A 42 12.63 -7.94 -7.86
CA LEU A 42 13.07 -8.23 -9.23
C LEU A 42 14.23 -7.35 -9.69
N GLU A 43 14.22 -6.08 -9.28
CA GLU A 43 15.21 -5.12 -9.74
C GLU A 43 16.37 -4.95 -8.74
N LYS A 44 17.47 -4.38 -9.24
CA LYS A 44 18.62 -3.96 -8.41
C LYS A 44 18.50 -2.47 -8.10
N ASN A 45 17.58 -2.11 -7.21
CA ASN A 45 17.43 -0.73 -6.75
C ASN A 45 18.32 -0.38 -5.56
N THR A 46 18.69 0.90 -5.45
CA THR A 46 19.36 1.42 -4.25
C THR A 46 18.33 1.71 -3.17
N LEU A 47 18.74 1.60 -1.90
CA LEU A 47 17.88 1.92 -0.76
C LEU A 47 17.36 3.37 -0.80
N GLY A 48 18.18 4.32 -1.26
CA GLY A 48 17.79 5.72 -1.40
C GLY A 48 16.63 5.88 -2.39
N SER A 49 16.73 5.27 -3.58
CA SER A 49 15.65 5.29 -4.58
C SER A 49 14.35 4.70 -4.02
N VAL A 50 14.43 3.57 -3.29
CA VAL A 50 13.25 2.95 -2.69
C VAL A 50 12.59 3.89 -1.67
N VAL A 51 13.40 4.51 -0.81
CA VAL A 51 12.93 5.44 0.22
C VAL A 51 12.25 6.65 -0.42
N ASP A 52 12.93 7.30 -1.35
CA ASP A 52 12.50 8.60 -1.88
C ASP A 52 11.26 8.48 -2.76
N ASN A 53 11.09 7.36 -3.46
CA ASN A 53 9.97 7.14 -4.37
C ASN A 53 8.76 6.48 -3.71
N PHE A 54 8.95 5.54 -2.78
CA PHE A 54 7.85 4.70 -2.30
C PHE A 54 7.50 4.89 -0.84
N ILE A 55 8.46 5.15 0.04
CA ILE A 55 8.23 5.06 1.49
C ILE A 55 7.73 6.38 2.06
N TYR A 56 6.66 6.34 2.85
CA TYR A 56 6.22 7.46 3.68
C TYR A 56 6.74 7.30 5.10
N PHE A 57 7.55 8.26 5.54
CA PHE A 57 8.00 8.37 6.91
C PHE A 57 7.10 9.35 7.67
N GLU A 58 6.28 8.83 8.59
CA GLU A 58 5.49 9.70 9.48
C GLU A 58 6.39 10.62 10.31
N PRO A 59 5.96 11.86 10.63
CA PRO A 59 6.66 12.69 11.59
C PRO A 59 6.72 11.98 12.95
N VAL A 60 7.91 11.96 13.56
CA VAL A 60 8.11 11.38 14.89
C VAL A 60 8.85 12.42 15.72
N ASP A 61 8.24 12.84 16.83
CA ASP A 61 8.87 13.73 17.80
C ASP A 61 9.71 12.93 18.79
N ASN A 62 10.82 12.38 18.28
CA ASN A 62 11.76 11.62 19.09
C ASN A 62 13.17 11.67 18.49
N ALA A 63 14.11 12.28 19.21
CA ALA A 63 15.50 12.43 18.78
C ALA A 63 16.22 11.10 18.49
N LYS A 64 15.77 9.98 19.06
CA LYS A 64 16.32 8.64 18.78
C LYS A 64 15.95 8.13 17.38
N TYR A 65 14.82 8.57 16.84
CA TYR A 65 14.28 8.10 15.56
C TYR A 65 14.48 9.13 14.45
N THR A 66 15.73 9.56 14.27
CA THR A 66 16.11 10.42 13.13
C THR A 66 15.81 9.72 11.80
N ARG A 67 15.67 10.49 10.71
CA ARG A 67 15.46 9.94 9.35
C ARG A 67 16.51 8.89 8.99
N SER A 68 17.79 9.13 9.31
CA SER A 68 18.87 8.16 9.06
C SER A 68 18.70 6.87 9.85
N ALA A 69 18.32 6.95 11.13
CA ALA A 69 18.06 5.77 11.96
C ALA A 69 16.89 4.94 11.40
N ARG A 70 15.81 5.61 10.98
CA ARG A 70 14.63 4.97 10.39
C ARG A 70 14.93 4.30 9.04
N ILE A 71 15.75 4.94 8.20
CA ILE A 71 16.26 4.34 6.95
C ILE A 71 17.08 3.06 7.24
N LYS A 72 17.91 3.05 8.29
CA LYS A 72 18.66 1.84 8.70
C LYS A 72 17.74 0.71 9.17
N ILE A 73 16.69 1.03 9.92
CA ILE A 73 15.67 0.05 10.35
C ILE A 73 14.94 -0.52 9.13
N LEU A 74 14.46 0.35 8.25
CA LEU A 74 13.82 -0.02 6.99
C LEU A 74 14.71 -0.94 6.15
N ALA A 75 15.99 -0.63 6.00
CA ALA A 75 16.93 -1.45 5.22
C ALA A 75 17.02 -2.89 5.74
N LYS A 76 17.08 -3.05 7.07
CA LYS A 76 17.07 -4.38 7.72
C LYS A 76 15.76 -5.11 7.45
N HIS A 77 14.64 -4.40 7.54
CA HIS A 77 13.32 -4.96 7.29
C HIS A 77 13.11 -5.38 5.83
N LEU A 78 13.55 -4.57 4.86
CA LEU A 78 13.54 -4.93 3.45
C LEU A 78 14.37 -6.18 3.17
N LYS A 79 15.56 -6.29 3.77
CA LYS A 79 16.40 -7.49 3.64
C LYS A 79 15.72 -8.74 4.21
N LYS A 80 15.10 -8.61 5.40
CA LYS A 80 14.33 -9.69 6.04
C LYS A 80 13.16 -10.13 5.17
N ILE A 81 12.31 -9.19 4.76
CA ILE A 81 11.13 -9.46 3.94
C ILE A 81 11.49 -10.04 2.58
N LYS A 82 12.54 -9.52 1.92
CA LYS A 82 13.02 -10.12 0.67
C LYS A 82 13.38 -11.58 0.89
N LYS A 83 14.11 -11.91 1.96
CA LYS A 83 14.47 -13.31 2.28
C LYS A 83 13.24 -14.19 2.55
N GLU A 84 12.33 -13.73 3.41
CA GLU A 84 11.19 -14.52 3.88
C GLU A 84 10.08 -14.68 2.83
N LYS A 85 9.85 -13.66 2.02
CA LYS A 85 8.73 -13.62 1.06
C LYS A 85 9.12 -14.08 -0.34
N SER A 86 10.40 -14.11 -0.70
CA SER A 86 10.82 -14.57 -2.04
C SER A 86 10.40 -16.00 -2.36
N VAL A 87 10.26 -16.86 -1.35
CA VAL A 87 9.80 -18.26 -1.56
C VAL A 87 8.30 -18.37 -1.82
N LEU A 88 7.53 -17.36 -1.40
CA LEU A 88 6.08 -17.30 -1.56
C LEU A 88 5.68 -16.48 -2.80
N PHE A 89 6.58 -15.64 -3.28
CA PHE A 89 6.38 -14.75 -4.40
C PHE A 89 6.80 -15.43 -5.71
N ASP A 90 5.89 -15.41 -6.69
CA ASP A 90 6.16 -15.82 -8.05
C ASP A 90 6.08 -14.60 -8.98
N PRO A 91 7.18 -14.19 -9.62
CA PRO A 91 7.18 -13.01 -10.48
C PRO A 91 6.36 -13.15 -11.75
N LYS A 92 5.94 -14.36 -12.12
CA LYS A 92 5.08 -14.60 -13.29
C LYS A 92 3.60 -14.67 -12.93
N ASP A 93 3.28 -14.81 -11.65
CA ASP A 93 1.92 -14.98 -11.16
C ASP A 93 1.74 -14.19 -9.86
N PHE A 94 1.65 -12.87 -10.02
CA PHE A 94 1.29 -11.97 -8.94
C PHE A 94 0.43 -10.81 -9.43
N HIS A 95 -0.34 -10.25 -8.51
CA HIS A 95 -1.08 -9.01 -8.71
C HIS A 95 -1.27 -8.29 -7.37
N ILE A 96 -1.61 -7.01 -7.44
CA ILE A 96 -1.98 -6.21 -6.27
C ILE A 96 -3.49 -6.00 -6.28
N VAL A 97 -4.12 -6.20 -5.13
CA VAL A 97 -5.56 -5.97 -4.95
C VAL A 97 -5.81 -5.13 -3.71
N ALA A 98 -6.82 -4.27 -3.77
CA ALA A 98 -7.31 -3.58 -2.59
C ALA A 98 -7.83 -4.59 -1.55
N TYR A 99 -7.55 -4.36 -0.27
CA TYR A 99 -7.95 -5.27 0.81
C TYR A 99 -9.45 -5.58 0.82
N ASN A 100 -10.28 -4.55 0.59
CA ASN A 100 -11.74 -4.70 0.58
C ASN A 100 -12.27 -5.48 -0.64
N ASN A 101 -11.45 -5.69 -1.67
CA ASN A 101 -11.83 -6.40 -2.90
C ASN A 101 -11.31 -7.85 -2.92
N TYR A 102 -10.56 -8.28 -1.90
CA TYR A 102 -10.05 -9.65 -1.79
C TYR A 102 -11.00 -10.50 -0.94
N GLU A 103 -11.68 -11.46 -1.54
CA GLU A 103 -12.76 -12.22 -0.89
C GLU A 103 -12.29 -13.47 -0.12
N ASN A 104 -11.03 -13.90 -0.31
CA ASN A 104 -10.51 -15.09 0.38
C ASN A 104 -10.02 -14.78 1.80
N ASN A 105 -9.58 -15.83 2.49
CA ASN A 105 -8.97 -15.74 3.82
C ASN A 105 -7.84 -14.70 3.83
N LYS A 106 -8.03 -13.65 4.63
CA LYS A 106 -7.10 -12.53 4.80
C LYS A 106 -6.95 -12.15 6.26
N VAL A 107 -5.83 -11.51 6.58
CA VAL A 107 -5.55 -11.00 7.92
C VAL A 107 -6.55 -9.92 8.28
N ARG A 108 -7.15 -10.00 9.46
CA ARG A 108 -8.07 -8.97 9.94
C ARG A 108 -7.30 -7.76 10.47
N PHE A 109 -7.58 -6.58 9.93
CA PHE A 109 -7.10 -5.30 10.47
C PHE A 109 -8.31 -4.50 11.00
N SER A 110 -8.31 -4.09 12.27
CA SER A 110 -9.51 -3.46 12.86
C SER A 110 -9.71 -2.00 12.45
N LYS A 111 -8.65 -1.31 11.98
CA LYS A 111 -8.71 0.10 11.59
C LYS A 111 -8.17 0.32 10.17
N MET A 112 -8.91 1.14 9.42
CA MET A 112 -8.51 1.74 8.13
C MET A 112 -8.09 0.74 7.03
N THR A 113 -8.98 -0.16 6.65
CA THR A 113 -8.74 -1.11 5.54
C THR A 113 -8.80 -0.48 4.14
N LYS A 114 -9.30 0.75 4.02
CA LYS A 114 -9.51 1.43 2.73
C LYS A 114 -8.20 1.66 1.96
N ASP A 115 -7.13 1.96 2.68
CA ASP A 115 -5.79 2.26 2.14
C ASP A 115 -4.85 1.03 2.29
N VAL A 116 -5.43 -0.16 2.52
CA VAL A 116 -4.68 -1.41 2.60
C VAL A 116 -4.76 -2.15 1.27
N PHE A 117 -3.61 -2.65 0.83
CA PHE A 117 -3.43 -3.41 -0.40
C PHE A 117 -2.75 -4.74 -0.09
N ILE A 118 -3.02 -5.75 -0.90
CA ILE A 118 -2.53 -7.11 -0.74
C ILE A 118 -1.73 -7.46 -1.99
N LEU A 119 -0.49 -7.89 -1.81
CA LEU A 119 0.23 -8.64 -2.84
C LEU A 119 -0.28 -10.07 -2.80
N VAL A 120 -0.92 -10.49 -3.88
CA VAL A 120 -1.38 -11.86 -4.08
C VAL A 120 -0.44 -12.53 -5.07
N SER A 121 0.03 -13.72 -4.76
CA SER A 121 0.80 -14.56 -5.68
C SER A 121 0.33 -15.99 -5.56
N LYS A 122 0.16 -16.69 -6.69
CA LYS A 122 -0.43 -18.03 -6.73
C LYS A 122 -1.77 -18.10 -5.98
N ASN A 123 -2.61 -17.08 -6.17
CA ASN A 123 -3.90 -16.87 -5.51
C ASN A 123 -3.86 -16.77 -3.97
N LYS A 124 -2.68 -16.64 -3.35
CA LYS A 124 -2.52 -16.51 -1.89
C LYS A 124 -1.98 -15.14 -1.51
N PRO A 125 -2.42 -14.57 -0.37
CA PRO A 125 -1.88 -13.30 0.12
C PRO A 125 -0.44 -13.52 0.63
N VAL A 126 0.50 -12.73 0.12
CA VAL A 126 1.94 -12.83 0.47
C VAL A 126 2.35 -11.71 1.42
N MET A 127 1.89 -10.49 1.12
CA MET A 127 2.20 -9.27 1.87
C MET A 127 1.00 -8.32 1.90
N TYR A 128 0.96 -7.49 2.93
CA TYR A 128 -0.03 -6.44 3.11
C TYR A 128 0.69 -5.09 3.19
N PHE A 129 0.15 -4.10 2.51
CA PHE A 129 0.70 -2.76 2.41
C PHE A 129 -0.32 -1.78 2.95
N TYR A 130 0.12 -0.86 3.80
CA TYR A 130 -0.69 0.26 4.24
C TYR A 130 -0.13 1.53 3.63
N LEU A 131 -0.96 2.22 2.85
CA LEU A 131 -0.59 3.45 2.16
C LEU A 131 -1.08 4.68 2.94
N LYS A 132 -0.26 5.73 2.89
CA LYS A 132 -0.61 7.07 3.35
C LYS A 132 -0.06 8.06 2.34
N ASN A 133 -0.92 8.96 1.85
CA ASN A 133 -0.59 9.94 0.81
C ASN A 133 0.04 9.29 -0.44
N ALA A 134 -0.61 8.22 -0.95
CA ALA A 134 -0.14 7.44 -2.10
C ALA A 134 1.28 6.86 -1.97
N ARG A 135 1.81 6.74 -0.74
CA ARG A 135 3.12 6.17 -0.44
C ARG A 135 2.99 5.10 0.64
N ILE A 136 3.91 4.15 0.64
CA ILE A 136 3.91 2.99 1.53
C ILE A 136 4.38 3.44 2.92
N LEU A 137 3.47 3.44 3.88
CA LEU A 137 3.79 3.63 5.30
C LEU A 137 4.26 2.33 5.94
N SER A 138 3.66 1.20 5.55
CA SER A 138 4.01 -0.12 6.05
C SER A 138 3.82 -1.20 4.99
N PHE A 139 4.65 -2.25 5.06
CA PHE A 139 4.59 -3.43 4.20
C PHE A 139 4.75 -4.74 5.00
N ASP A 140 4.71 -4.65 6.33
CA ASP A 140 4.84 -5.78 7.24
C ASP A 140 3.94 -5.56 8.46
N TYR A 141 3.53 -6.65 9.10
CA TYR A 141 2.61 -6.62 10.23
C TYR A 141 2.96 -7.70 11.25
N ILE A 142 2.49 -7.51 12.48
CA ILE A 142 2.46 -8.55 13.51
C ILE A 142 1.02 -8.95 13.79
N ILE A 143 0.81 -10.17 14.26
CA ILE A 143 -0.49 -10.61 14.77
C ILE A 143 -0.51 -10.43 16.29
N LYS A 144 -1.55 -9.79 16.81
CA LYS A 144 -1.84 -9.67 18.23
C LYS A 144 -3.28 -10.12 18.50
N GLY A 145 -3.44 -11.29 19.12
CA GLY A 145 -4.74 -11.96 19.16
C GLY A 145 -5.19 -12.32 17.75
N ASP A 146 -6.39 -11.88 17.36
CA ASP A 146 -6.94 -12.11 16.01
C ASP A 146 -6.78 -10.90 15.07
N GLU A 147 -5.90 -9.95 15.43
CA GLU A 147 -5.73 -8.70 14.69
C GLU A 147 -4.30 -8.52 14.17
N GLY A 148 -4.18 -8.08 12.91
CA GLY A 148 -2.95 -7.57 12.33
C GLY A 148 -2.67 -6.12 12.72
N LEU A 149 -1.43 -5.83 13.12
CA LEU A 149 -0.93 -4.50 13.41
C LEU A 149 0.25 -4.18 12.50
N PHE A 150 0.14 -3.12 11.70
CA PHE A 150 1.19 -2.69 10.79
C PHE A 150 2.42 -2.17 11.54
N ILE A 151 3.60 -2.55 11.06
CA ILE A 151 4.87 -2.05 11.58
C ILE A 151 5.24 -0.80 10.79
N THR A 152 5.33 0.34 11.47
CA THR A 152 5.77 1.61 10.88
C THR A 152 7.20 1.93 11.30
N TYR A 153 7.86 2.78 10.50
CA TYR A 153 9.27 3.15 10.68
C TYR A 153 9.38 4.56 11.19
#